data_AF-A0A961GAT2-F1
#
_entry.id   AF-A0A961GAT2-F1
#
_cell.length_a   1.000
_cell.length_b   1.000
_cell.length_c   1.000
_cell.angle_alpha   90.00
_cell.angle_beta   90.00
_cell.angle_gamma   90.00
#
_symmetry.space_group_name_H-M   'P 1'
#
loop_
_entity.id
_entity.type
_entity.pdbx_description
1 polymer ?
#
loop_
_entity_poly.entity_id
_entity_poly.type
_entity_poly.pdbx_seq_one_letter_code
_entity_poly.pdbx_strand_id
1 'polypeptide(L)'
;MSPDAPAAQGRRLARELTREFGTTYYWGTLFLPAHRRDDVYALYALCRLADDIVDEPLSRQRIELDVPADALPAERLAAFADRFYRALDRGLDGAAEGLTDPHPLMRTIVAAITRLQLARDCFDRFFGAMRLDLDRTSWSSWPELRDVYMEGSAAVIGEMMLPVLEPYTPAAKEPARALGLAFQLTNFIRDVGEDLDRGRVYLPADELAEHGADPWLRRVTPAWRSFLAAQIDRNRELYRQGEQGLPMLPPASARCVGAALTMYSQILTRIERADYDVFADRRRVPAPAKVAIAARVVATGRAATAPALRPTAAPLSPSALLNHPAVAERMPLRRLPQPDPARIASTWRQAAVPRIERALRRAQQRDPGGWYVVGAATDLRPGTTLVRTVANREVALWRTADGQVLAGPGACPHMGARLDGCAVVGSDILCRWHGLRLPGEWPGQWPLLPARDDGVLLWVRLDTPGERATPEPALPTRPPLEQSLAAVYARAGR
;
A
#
# COMPACT_ATOMS: atom_id res chain seq x y z
N MET A 1 28.43 -33.58 -27.48
CA MET A 1 27.89 -32.21 -27.39
C MET A 1 28.94 -31.33 -26.76
N SER A 2 29.22 -30.14 -27.33
CA SER A 2 30.20 -29.21 -26.74
C SER A 2 29.73 -28.78 -25.33
N PRO A 3 30.61 -28.74 -24.32
CA PRO A 3 30.26 -28.26 -22.97
C PRO A 3 29.71 -26.82 -22.95
N ASP A 4 29.94 -26.03 -24.00
CA ASP A 4 29.44 -24.66 -24.14
C ASP A 4 27.96 -24.56 -24.56
N ALA A 5 27.40 -25.61 -25.18
CA ALA A 5 26.06 -25.55 -25.75
C ALA A 5 24.95 -25.34 -24.70
N PRO A 6 24.94 -26.03 -23.54
CA PRO A 6 23.96 -25.79 -22.48
C PRO A 6 24.08 -24.41 -21.81
N ALA A 7 25.32 -23.92 -21.63
CA ALA A 7 25.56 -22.60 -21.05
C ALA A 7 25.09 -21.46 -21.98
N ALA A 8 25.32 -21.62 -23.29
CA ALA A 8 24.81 -20.69 -24.29
C ALA A 8 23.28 -20.70 -24.36
N GLN A 9 22.65 -21.88 -24.25
CA GLN A 9 21.20 -22.01 -24.21
C GLN A 9 20.58 -21.30 -23.00
N GLY A 10 21.15 -21.49 -21.80
CA GLY A 10 20.64 -20.85 -20.58
C GLY A 10 20.73 -19.33 -20.63
N ARG A 11 21.86 -18.77 -21.09
CA ARG A 11 22.00 -17.31 -21.32
C ARG A 11 20.99 -16.78 -22.34
N ARG A 12 20.74 -17.53 -23.42
CA ARG A 12 19.74 -17.16 -24.42
C ARG A 12 18.34 -17.09 -23.81
N LEU A 13 17.93 -18.12 -23.06
CA LEU A 13 16.63 -18.15 -22.38
C LEU A 13 16.47 -16.99 -21.40
N ALA A 14 17.48 -16.73 -20.58
CA ALA A 14 17.48 -15.61 -19.64
C ALA A 14 17.29 -14.26 -20.37
N ARG A 15 18.04 -14.05 -21.45
CA ARG A 15 17.95 -12.86 -22.29
C ARG A 15 16.58 -12.71 -22.95
N GLU A 16 16.01 -13.79 -23.47
CA GLU A 16 14.69 -13.80 -24.11
C GLU A 16 13.59 -13.40 -23.11
N LEU A 17 13.60 -13.99 -21.91
CA LEU A 17 12.71 -13.61 -20.82
C LEU A 17 12.82 -12.12 -20.47
N THR A 18 14.04 -11.62 -20.24
CA THR A 18 14.20 -10.19 -19.89
C THR A 18 13.81 -9.27 -21.04
N ARG A 19 14.07 -9.66 -22.29
CA ARG A 19 13.69 -8.87 -23.47
C ARG A 19 12.17 -8.80 -23.64
N GLU A 20 11.45 -9.88 -23.36
CA GLU A 20 10.00 -9.96 -23.53
C GLU A 20 9.26 -9.25 -22.39
N PHE A 21 9.57 -9.59 -21.13
CA PHE A 21 8.80 -9.12 -19.97
C PHE A 21 9.46 -7.92 -19.27
N GLY A 22 10.79 -7.89 -19.22
CA GLY A 22 11.57 -6.88 -18.53
C GLY A 22 12.02 -5.73 -19.42
N THR A 23 11.20 -5.32 -20.40
CA THR A 23 11.66 -4.45 -21.51
C THR A 23 12.45 -3.22 -21.06
N THR A 24 12.03 -2.52 -20.01
CA THR A 24 12.75 -1.33 -19.51
C THR A 24 14.12 -1.69 -18.92
N TYR A 25 14.21 -2.78 -18.16
CA TYR A 25 15.49 -3.29 -17.67
C TYR A 25 16.39 -3.72 -18.82
N TYR A 26 15.85 -4.43 -19.82
CA TYR A 26 16.59 -4.83 -21.01
C TYR A 26 17.25 -3.62 -21.70
N TRP A 27 16.53 -2.53 -21.89
CA TRP A 27 17.09 -1.31 -22.48
C TRP A 27 18.19 -0.67 -21.60
N GLY A 28 18.02 -0.66 -20.28
CA GLY A 28 19.06 -0.20 -19.35
C GLY A 28 20.35 -1.02 -19.44
N THR A 29 20.23 -2.34 -19.54
CA THR A 29 21.41 -3.23 -19.61
C THR A 29 22.30 -2.99 -20.83
N LEU A 30 21.82 -2.35 -21.90
CA LEU A 30 22.62 -2.10 -23.10
C LEU A 30 23.88 -1.26 -22.86
N PHE A 31 23.94 -0.53 -21.73
CA PHE A 31 25.11 0.24 -21.30
C PHE A 31 26.16 -0.57 -20.53
N LEU A 32 25.84 -1.81 -20.14
CA LEU A 32 26.74 -2.70 -19.43
C LEU A 32 27.59 -3.56 -20.39
N PRO A 33 28.80 -3.97 -19.98
CA PRO A 33 29.56 -5.02 -20.65
C PRO A 33 28.75 -6.32 -20.79
N ALA A 34 29.04 -7.11 -21.82
CA ALA A 34 28.29 -8.33 -22.13
C ALA A 34 28.11 -9.28 -20.94
N HIS A 35 29.19 -9.57 -20.19
CA HIS A 35 29.14 -10.47 -19.04
C HIS A 35 28.19 -9.99 -17.93
N ARG A 36 28.14 -8.67 -17.66
CA ARG A 36 27.22 -8.09 -16.66
C ARG A 36 25.78 -8.05 -17.14
N ARG A 37 25.55 -7.95 -18.45
CA ARG A 37 24.20 -8.07 -19.00
C ARG A 37 23.63 -9.46 -18.74
N ASP A 38 24.45 -10.48 -18.96
CA ASP A 38 24.08 -11.87 -18.70
C ASP A 38 23.76 -12.09 -17.21
N ASP A 39 24.47 -11.42 -16.30
CA ASP A 39 24.14 -11.41 -14.87
C ASP A 39 22.78 -10.82 -14.58
N VAL A 40 22.47 -9.63 -15.13
CA VAL A 40 21.15 -9.02 -14.95
C VAL A 40 20.05 -9.93 -15.50
N TYR A 41 20.28 -10.56 -16.66
CA TYR A 41 19.30 -11.46 -17.26
C TYR A 41 19.08 -12.70 -16.40
N ALA A 42 20.13 -13.28 -15.82
CA ALA A 42 20.04 -14.41 -14.92
C ALA A 42 19.25 -14.06 -13.66
N LEU A 43 19.56 -12.94 -13.00
CA LEU A 43 18.84 -12.48 -11.81
C LEU A 43 17.36 -12.17 -12.12
N TYR A 44 17.10 -11.50 -13.24
CA TYR A 44 15.74 -11.23 -13.70
C TYR A 44 14.97 -12.53 -13.95
N ALA A 45 15.59 -13.52 -14.60
CA ALA A 45 14.96 -14.80 -14.88
C ALA A 45 14.54 -15.53 -13.59
N LEU A 46 15.39 -15.57 -12.55
CA LEU A 46 15.03 -16.14 -11.25
C LEU A 46 13.76 -15.47 -10.68
N CYS A 47 13.77 -14.14 -10.64
CA CYS A 47 12.66 -13.38 -10.07
C CYS A 47 11.37 -13.61 -10.86
N ARG A 48 11.47 -13.57 -12.20
CA ARG A 48 10.32 -13.74 -13.09
C ARG A 48 9.72 -15.14 -13.00
N LEU A 49 10.53 -16.18 -12.90
CA LEU A 49 10.06 -17.56 -12.76
C LEU A 49 9.28 -17.77 -11.47
N ALA A 50 9.72 -17.17 -10.35
CA ALA A 50 8.97 -17.23 -9.10
C ALA A 50 7.66 -16.43 -9.15
N ASP A 51 7.70 -15.22 -9.72
CA ASP A 51 6.53 -14.35 -9.98
C ASP A 51 5.48 -15.08 -10.83
N ASP A 52 5.88 -15.72 -11.93
CA ASP A 52 5.00 -16.53 -12.80
C ASP A 52 4.39 -17.75 -12.08
N ILE A 53 5.03 -18.28 -11.03
CA ILE A 53 4.46 -19.36 -10.22
C ILE A 53 3.33 -18.84 -9.30
N VAL A 54 3.50 -17.63 -8.77
CA VAL A 54 2.56 -16.98 -7.86
C VAL A 54 1.37 -16.37 -8.60
N ASP A 55 1.60 -15.85 -9.81
CA ASP A 55 0.63 -15.02 -10.55
C ASP A 55 -0.20 -15.76 -11.61
N GLU A 56 0.31 -16.85 -12.20
CA GLU A 56 -0.32 -17.48 -13.39
C GLU A 56 -0.91 -18.87 -13.13
N PRO A 57 -2.13 -19.15 -13.64
CA PRO A 57 -2.60 -20.52 -13.77
C PRO A 57 -1.73 -21.29 -14.78
N LEU A 58 -1.41 -22.55 -14.41
CA LEU A 58 -0.51 -23.52 -15.05
C LEU A 58 -0.41 -23.45 -16.59
N SER A 59 -1.54 -23.23 -17.28
CA SER A 59 -1.64 -23.15 -18.75
C SER A 59 -0.81 -22.04 -19.44
N ARG A 60 -0.23 -21.09 -18.71
CA ARG A 60 0.52 -19.96 -19.29
C ARG A 60 2.02 -19.96 -19.01
N GLN A 61 2.52 -20.90 -18.21
CA GLN A 61 3.95 -20.99 -17.94
C GLN A 61 4.71 -21.45 -19.19
N ARG A 62 5.55 -20.55 -19.71
CA ARG A 62 6.29 -20.76 -20.96
C ARG A 62 7.61 -21.49 -20.81
N ILE A 63 8.18 -21.49 -19.60
CA ILE A 63 9.37 -22.26 -19.28
C ILE A 63 8.96 -23.37 -18.35
N GLU A 64 9.00 -24.60 -18.87
CA GLU A 64 8.85 -25.81 -18.08
C GLU A 64 10.11 -26.02 -17.23
N LEU A 65 10.06 -25.45 -16.04
CA LEU A 65 10.85 -25.94 -14.93
C LEU A 65 10.13 -27.18 -14.43
N ASP A 66 10.78 -28.35 -14.47
CA ASP A 66 10.27 -29.62 -13.92
C ASP A 66 9.86 -29.45 -12.45
N VAL A 67 8.64 -28.95 -12.26
CA VAL A 67 7.93 -28.53 -11.05
C VAL A 67 6.52 -29.08 -11.27
N PRO A 68 5.89 -29.72 -10.27
CA PRO A 68 4.64 -30.43 -10.48
C PRO A 68 3.57 -29.54 -11.12
N ALA A 69 3.19 -29.86 -12.37
CA ALA A 69 2.33 -29.02 -13.19
C ALA A 69 0.86 -29.04 -12.75
N ASP A 70 0.43 -29.97 -11.88
CA ASP A 70 -0.95 -30.04 -11.38
C ASP A 70 -1.08 -29.64 -9.90
N ALA A 71 0.02 -29.15 -9.31
CA ALA A 71 0.10 -28.80 -7.89
C ALA A 71 -0.38 -27.37 -7.58
N LEU A 72 -0.73 -27.12 -6.32
CA LEU A 72 -1.11 -25.78 -5.85
C LEU A 72 0.06 -24.80 -5.99
N PRO A 73 -0.17 -23.49 -6.23
CA PRO A 73 0.91 -22.49 -6.36
C PRO A 73 1.93 -22.52 -5.22
N ALA A 74 1.49 -22.77 -3.98
CA ALA A 74 2.35 -22.92 -2.82
C ALA A 74 3.33 -24.10 -2.93
N GLU A 75 2.85 -25.26 -3.37
CA GLU A 75 3.67 -26.47 -3.56
C GLU A 75 4.67 -26.27 -4.70
N ARG A 76 4.25 -25.61 -5.77
CA ARG A 76 5.13 -25.30 -6.91
C ARG A 76 6.22 -24.30 -6.53
N LEU A 77 5.87 -23.26 -5.77
CA LEU A 77 6.84 -22.28 -5.29
C LEU A 77 7.85 -22.95 -4.33
N ALA A 78 7.38 -23.81 -3.43
CA ALA A 78 8.24 -24.59 -2.54
C ALA A 78 9.18 -25.51 -3.33
N ALA A 79 8.66 -26.27 -4.29
CA ALA A 79 9.46 -27.15 -5.15
C ALA A 79 10.50 -26.37 -5.98
N PHE A 80 10.13 -25.19 -6.49
CA PHE A 80 11.05 -24.31 -7.21
C PHE A 80 12.15 -23.75 -6.30
N ALA A 81 11.79 -23.24 -5.12
CA ALA A 81 12.75 -22.74 -4.13
C ALA A 81 13.71 -23.85 -3.68
N ASP A 82 13.21 -25.04 -3.38
CA ASP A 82 14.01 -26.21 -3.02
C ASP A 82 14.97 -26.61 -4.14
N ARG A 83 14.51 -26.61 -5.39
CA ARG A 83 15.37 -26.88 -6.55
C ARG A 83 16.46 -25.82 -6.68
N PHE A 84 16.10 -24.55 -6.56
CA PHE A 84 17.04 -23.44 -6.57
C PHE A 84 18.11 -23.60 -5.49
N TYR A 85 17.72 -23.85 -4.24
CA TYR A 85 18.68 -24.01 -3.14
C TYR A 85 19.56 -25.25 -3.29
N ARG A 86 19.00 -26.39 -3.73
CA ARG A 86 19.82 -27.58 -4.06
C ARG A 86 20.84 -27.29 -5.15
N ALA A 87 20.44 -26.55 -6.19
CA ALA A 87 21.35 -26.18 -7.27
C ALA A 87 22.42 -25.19 -6.77
N LEU A 88 22.05 -24.25 -5.89
CA LEU A 88 22.96 -23.29 -5.26
C LEU A 88 23.98 -23.98 -4.34
N ASP A 89 23.53 -24.91 -3.49
CA ASP A 89 24.37 -25.62 -2.52
C ASP A 89 25.39 -26.55 -3.19
N ARG A 90 25.04 -27.11 -4.37
CA ARG A 90 25.99 -27.87 -5.20
C ARG A 90 27.03 -26.97 -5.87
N GLY A 91 26.74 -25.68 -6.03
CA GLY A 91 27.64 -24.67 -6.55
C GLY A 91 28.26 -25.01 -7.92
N LEU A 92 29.47 -24.50 -8.14
CA LEU A 92 30.27 -24.80 -9.32
C LEU A 92 31.00 -26.15 -9.22
N ASP A 93 31.22 -26.66 -8.00
CA ASP A 93 31.92 -27.93 -7.76
C ASP A 93 31.09 -29.13 -8.24
N GLY A 94 29.76 -29.05 -8.13
CA GLY A 94 28.84 -29.99 -8.78
C GLY A 94 28.97 -30.01 -10.30
N ALA A 95 29.54 -28.98 -10.96
CA ALA A 95 29.84 -29.00 -12.38
C ALA A 95 31.09 -29.82 -12.73
N ALA A 96 32.08 -29.87 -11.84
CA ALA A 96 33.22 -30.77 -11.98
C ALA A 96 32.82 -32.24 -11.73
N GLU A 97 31.81 -32.48 -10.89
CA GLU A 97 31.31 -33.81 -10.52
C GLU A 97 30.12 -34.30 -11.38
N GLY A 98 29.63 -33.49 -12.33
CA GLY A 98 28.49 -33.86 -13.19
C GLY A 98 27.12 -33.83 -12.49
N LEU A 99 27.01 -33.20 -11.32
CA LEU A 99 25.83 -33.10 -10.46
C LEU A 99 25.01 -31.80 -10.64
N THR A 100 25.22 -31.06 -11.74
CA THR A 100 24.52 -29.80 -12.03
C THR A 100 23.03 -30.00 -12.27
N ASP A 101 22.22 -28.97 -12.02
CA ASP A 101 20.81 -28.96 -12.40
C ASP A 101 20.64 -29.26 -13.91
N PRO A 102 19.71 -30.14 -14.32
CA PRO A 102 19.54 -30.51 -15.73
C PRO A 102 19.04 -29.35 -16.60
N HIS A 103 18.41 -28.33 -16.00
CA HIS A 103 17.83 -27.22 -16.74
C HIS A 103 18.87 -26.11 -17.01
N PRO A 104 19.14 -25.75 -18.27
CA PRO A 104 20.23 -24.83 -18.64
C PRO A 104 20.04 -23.41 -18.08
N LEU A 105 18.80 -22.95 -17.91
CA LEU A 105 18.53 -21.66 -17.28
C LEU A 105 18.87 -21.65 -15.78
N MET A 106 18.55 -22.73 -15.05
CA MET A 106 18.85 -22.82 -13.61
C MET A 106 20.36 -22.84 -13.38
N ARG A 107 21.10 -23.57 -14.22
CA ARG A 107 22.58 -23.54 -14.23
C ARG A 107 23.12 -22.13 -14.45
N THR A 108 22.52 -21.36 -15.35
CA THR A 108 22.93 -19.97 -15.65
C THR A 108 22.66 -19.06 -14.46
N ILE A 109 21.50 -19.21 -13.81
CA ILE A 109 21.12 -18.47 -12.59
C ILE A 109 22.13 -18.74 -11.47
N VAL A 110 22.37 -20.00 -11.14
CA VAL A 110 23.32 -20.38 -10.07
C VAL A 110 24.74 -19.92 -10.41
N ALA A 111 25.20 -20.10 -11.64
CA ALA A 111 26.53 -19.64 -12.05
C ALA A 111 26.73 -18.13 -11.87
N ALA A 112 25.71 -17.32 -12.19
CA ALA A 112 25.74 -15.88 -11.94
C ALA A 112 25.78 -15.57 -10.43
N ILE A 113 24.89 -16.18 -9.65
CA ILE A 113 24.79 -15.98 -8.20
C ILE A 113 26.09 -16.36 -7.48
N THR A 114 26.68 -17.51 -7.81
CA THR A 114 27.94 -17.97 -7.22
C THR A 114 29.08 -17.04 -7.61
N ARG A 115 29.18 -16.62 -8.87
CA ARG A 115 30.24 -15.70 -9.33
C ARG A 115 30.12 -14.32 -8.69
N LEU A 116 28.91 -13.81 -8.52
CA LEU A 116 28.63 -12.53 -7.88
C LEU A 116 28.67 -12.61 -6.34
N GLN A 117 28.84 -13.81 -5.79
CA GLN A 117 28.87 -14.07 -4.35
C GLN A 117 27.65 -13.49 -3.62
N LEU A 118 26.45 -13.64 -4.21
CA LEU A 118 25.23 -13.12 -3.60
C LEU A 118 24.88 -13.89 -2.32
N ALA A 119 24.58 -13.15 -1.27
CA ALA A 119 24.27 -13.73 0.03
C ALA A 119 22.96 -14.52 -0.03
N ARG A 120 22.97 -15.73 0.57
CA ARG A 120 21.81 -16.62 0.65
C ARG A 120 20.56 -15.93 1.21
N ASP A 121 20.76 -15.09 2.22
CA ASP A 121 19.72 -14.25 2.84
C ASP A 121 18.91 -13.41 1.84
N CYS A 122 19.52 -12.99 0.72
CA CYS A 122 18.79 -12.23 -0.30
C CYS A 122 17.67 -13.07 -0.91
N PHE A 123 17.91 -14.36 -1.12
CA PHE A 123 16.95 -15.29 -1.68
C PHE A 123 15.93 -15.74 -0.63
N ASP A 124 16.35 -15.88 0.63
CA ASP A 124 15.45 -16.20 1.74
C ASP A 124 14.40 -15.10 1.91
N ARG A 125 14.81 -13.82 1.88
CA ARG A 125 13.89 -12.67 1.89
C ARG A 125 12.99 -12.63 0.66
N PHE A 126 13.55 -12.88 -0.53
CA PHE A 126 12.79 -12.91 -1.79
C PHE A 126 11.69 -13.98 -1.80
N PHE A 127 12.05 -15.25 -1.56
CA PHE A 127 11.07 -16.34 -1.50
C PHE A 127 10.09 -16.18 -0.33
N GLY A 128 10.52 -15.55 0.77
CA GLY A 128 9.62 -15.13 1.85
C GLY A 128 8.51 -14.19 1.37
N ALA A 129 8.85 -13.19 0.56
CA ALA A 129 7.86 -12.29 -0.03
C ALA A 129 6.94 -13.00 -1.04
N MET A 130 7.47 -13.87 -1.90
CA MET A 130 6.67 -14.67 -2.83
C MET A 130 5.66 -15.57 -2.10
N ARG A 131 6.04 -16.12 -0.94
CA ARG A 131 5.13 -16.89 -0.08
C ARG A 131 4.01 -16.04 0.53
N LEU A 132 4.31 -14.83 0.99
CA LEU A 132 3.28 -13.93 1.53
C LEU A 132 2.20 -13.64 0.49
N ASP A 133 2.60 -13.53 -0.77
CA ASP A 133 1.74 -13.17 -1.89
C ASP A 133 0.75 -14.28 -2.32
N LEU A 134 0.97 -15.51 -1.84
CA LEU A 134 0.04 -16.62 -2.02
C LEU A 134 -1.23 -16.48 -1.17
N ASP A 135 -1.08 -15.95 0.05
CA ASP A 135 -2.16 -15.91 1.05
C ASP A 135 -2.69 -14.50 1.31
N ARG A 136 -1.88 -13.46 1.03
CA ARG A 136 -2.23 -12.06 1.32
C ARG A 136 -2.60 -11.31 0.05
N THR A 137 -3.81 -10.74 0.06
CA THR A 137 -4.35 -9.98 -1.07
C THR A 137 -4.44 -8.47 -0.82
N SER A 138 -4.18 -8.00 0.41
CA SER A 138 -4.25 -6.58 0.79
C SER A 138 -3.28 -6.26 1.92
N TRP A 139 -2.92 -4.97 2.04
CA TRP A 139 -1.94 -4.49 3.01
C TRP A 139 -2.53 -3.35 3.85
N SER A 140 -2.43 -3.44 5.17
CA SER A 140 -3.12 -2.54 6.09
C SER A 140 -2.62 -1.10 6.01
N SER A 141 -1.32 -0.92 5.77
CA SER A 141 -0.65 0.38 5.83
C SER A 141 0.61 0.43 4.97
N TRP A 142 1.11 1.64 4.69
CA TRP A 142 2.37 1.81 3.95
C TRP A 142 3.57 1.16 4.66
N PRO A 143 3.76 1.29 5.98
CA PRO A 143 4.82 0.56 6.68
C PRO A 143 4.73 -0.96 6.49
N GLU A 144 3.53 -1.54 6.55
CA GLU A 144 3.38 -2.99 6.31
C GLU A 144 3.73 -3.36 4.87
N LEU A 145 3.17 -2.65 3.88
CA LEU A 145 3.46 -2.88 2.47
C LEU A 145 4.97 -2.75 2.19
N ARG A 146 5.62 -1.70 2.72
CA ARG A 146 7.04 -1.41 2.50
C ARG A 146 7.95 -2.41 3.21
N ASP A 147 7.77 -2.60 4.51
CA ASP A 147 8.75 -3.29 5.37
C ASP A 147 8.52 -4.81 5.44
N VAL A 148 7.32 -5.28 5.10
CA VAL A 148 7.00 -6.72 5.08
C VAL A 148 7.06 -7.26 3.66
N TYR A 149 6.37 -6.63 2.71
CA TYR A 149 6.30 -7.15 1.34
C TYR A 149 7.42 -6.65 0.44
N MET A 150 7.52 -5.32 0.27
CA MET A 150 8.46 -4.72 -0.66
C MET A 150 9.92 -4.91 -0.24
N GLU A 151 10.18 -5.16 1.05
CA GLU A 151 11.51 -5.54 1.53
C GLU A 151 12.06 -6.76 0.78
N GLY A 152 11.26 -7.84 0.71
CA GLY A 152 11.64 -9.06 0.02
C GLY A 152 11.31 -9.08 -1.48
N SER A 153 10.25 -8.40 -1.93
CA SER A 153 9.90 -8.40 -3.36
C SER A 153 10.69 -7.38 -4.19
N ALA A 154 11.35 -6.39 -3.56
CA ALA A 154 11.97 -5.28 -4.31
C ALA A 154 13.26 -4.71 -3.70
N ALA A 155 13.30 -4.37 -2.41
CA ALA A 155 14.48 -3.75 -1.81
C ALA A 155 15.70 -4.70 -1.89
N VAL A 156 15.48 -5.98 -1.61
CA VAL A 156 16.51 -7.03 -1.74
C VAL A 156 17.00 -7.20 -3.19
N ILE A 157 16.16 -6.97 -4.19
CA ILE A 157 16.58 -7.00 -5.61
C ILE A 157 17.58 -5.87 -5.87
N GLY A 158 17.38 -4.70 -5.25
CA GLY A 158 18.37 -3.62 -5.24
C GLY A 158 19.72 -4.06 -4.66
N GLU A 159 19.71 -4.86 -3.59
CA GLU A 159 20.94 -5.44 -3.01
C GLU A 159 21.61 -6.45 -3.96
N MET A 160 20.83 -7.35 -4.58
CA MET A 160 21.32 -8.34 -5.54
C MET A 160 22.00 -7.70 -6.75
N MET A 161 21.59 -6.48 -7.11
CA MET A 161 22.19 -5.73 -8.22
C MET A 161 23.54 -5.09 -7.88
N LEU A 162 23.88 -4.87 -6.60
CA LEU A 162 25.11 -4.15 -6.24
C LEU A 162 26.38 -4.84 -6.77
N PRO A 163 26.57 -6.17 -6.65
CA PRO A 163 27.76 -6.82 -7.20
C PRO A 163 27.83 -6.78 -8.72
N VAL A 164 26.69 -6.71 -9.40
CA VAL A 164 26.64 -6.50 -10.87
C VAL A 164 27.05 -5.07 -11.23
N LEU A 165 26.63 -4.10 -10.43
CA LEU A 165 26.86 -2.69 -10.69
C LEU A 165 28.24 -2.19 -10.22
N GLU A 166 28.88 -2.90 -9.30
CA GLU A 166 30.21 -2.63 -8.73
C GLU A 166 30.37 -1.17 -8.24
N PRO A 167 29.59 -0.73 -7.25
CA PRO A 167 29.72 0.62 -6.71
C PRO A 167 31.10 0.84 -6.09
N TYR A 168 31.55 2.09 -6.11
CA TYR A 168 32.81 2.50 -5.46
C TYR A 168 32.74 2.49 -3.93
N THR A 169 31.54 2.40 -3.37
CA THR A 169 31.31 2.48 -1.92
C THR A 169 30.13 1.63 -1.47
N PRO A 170 30.21 1.00 -0.28
CA PRO A 170 29.07 0.32 0.35
C PRO A 170 27.85 1.23 0.59
N ALA A 171 28.05 2.56 0.64
CA ALA A 171 26.96 3.53 0.81
C ALA A 171 25.93 3.49 -0.33
N ALA A 172 26.24 2.87 -1.47
CA ALA A 172 25.31 2.66 -2.58
C ALA A 172 24.16 1.70 -2.24
N LYS A 173 24.24 0.95 -1.12
CA LYS A 173 23.23 -0.02 -0.73
C LYS A 173 21.85 0.60 -0.52
N GLU A 174 21.74 1.66 0.29
CA GLU A 174 20.43 2.27 0.58
C GLU A 174 19.80 2.95 -0.64
N PRO A 175 20.54 3.70 -1.49
CA PRO A 175 20.01 4.16 -2.78
C PRO A 175 19.53 3.02 -3.68
N ALA A 176 20.26 1.90 -3.75
CA ALA A 176 19.85 0.76 -4.56
C ALA A 176 18.56 0.12 -4.04
N ARG A 177 18.43 -0.05 -2.71
CA ARG A 177 17.20 -0.51 -2.05
C ARG A 177 16.03 0.44 -2.34
N ALA A 178 16.23 1.74 -2.18
CA ALA A 178 15.21 2.75 -2.46
C ALA A 178 14.75 2.74 -3.92
N LEU A 179 15.67 2.55 -4.87
CA LEU A 179 15.32 2.41 -6.29
C LEU A 179 14.52 1.13 -6.57
N GLY A 180 14.85 0.02 -5.90
CA GLY A 180 14.04 -1.21 -5.92
C GLY A 180 12.61 -0.95 -5.47
N LEU A 181 12.44 -0.29 -4.32
CA LEU A 181 11.12 0.13 -3.81
C LEU A 181 10.39 1.04 -4.81
N ALA A 182 11.09 1.99 -5.44
CA ALA A 182 10.50 2.91 -6.41
C ALA A 182 9.96 2.17 -7.65
N PHE A 183 10.73 1.24 -8.19
CA PHE A 183 10.28 0.42 -9.33
C PHE A 183 9.09 -0.44 -8.95
N GLN A 184 9.07 -1.01 -7.76
CA GLN A 184 7.96 -1.86 -7.32
C GLN A 184 6.69 -1.06 -7.07
N LEU A 185 6.77 0.09 -6.39
CA LEU A 185 5.61 0.96 -6.23
C LEU A 185 5.12 1.49 -7.58
N THR A 186 6.01 1.70 -8.55
CA THR A 186 5.61 2.02 -9.94
C THR A 186 4.82 0.89 -10.60
N ASN A 187 5.23 -0.36 -10.38
CA ASN A 187 4.48 -1.52 -10.87
C ASN A 187 3.10 -1.57 -10.21
N PHE A 188 3.00 -1.48 -8.88
CA PHE A 188 1.73 -1.48 -8.17
C PHE A 188 0.77 -0.38 -8.63
N ILE A 189 1.26 0.85 -8.82
CA ILE A 189 0.43 1.96 -9.28
C ILE A 189 -0.05 1.73 -10.73
N ARG A 190 0.82 1.26 -11.62
CA ARG A 190 0.48 1.07 -13.04
C ARG A 190 -0.44 -0.14 -13.27
N ASP A 191 -0.30 -1.18 -12.44
CA ASP A 191 -0.85 -2.51 -12.69
C ASP A 191 -2.11 -2.78 -11.84
N VAL A 192 -2.65 -1.77 -11.13
CA VAL A 192 -3.88 -1.86 -10.30
C VAL A 192 -5.02 -2.62 -11.00
N GLY A 193 -5.30 -2.34 -12.27
CA GLY A 193 -6.37 -3.03 -12.99
C GLY A 193 -6.14 -4.55 -13.11
N GLU A 194 -4.92 -4.95 -13.49
CA GLU A 194 -4.51 -6.36 -13.61
C GLU A 194 -4.47 -7.04 -12.22
N ASP A 195 -4.03 -6.33 -11.19
CA ASP A 195 -3.99 -6.82 -9.81
C ASP A 195 -5.40 -7.08 -9.26
N LEU A 196 -6.35 -6.20 -9.55
CA LEU A 196 -7.75 -6.37 -9.17
C LEU A 196 -8.38 -7.59 -9.85
N ASP A 197 -8.01 -7.90 -11.10
CA ASP A 197 -8.47 -9.12 -11.78
C ASP A 197 -8.00 -10.40 -11.06
N ARG A 198 -6.88 -10.31 -10.34
CA ARG A 198 -6.32 -11.39 -9.51
C ARG A 198 -6.81 -11.37 -8.07
N GLY A 199 -7.70 -10.45 -7.72
CA GLY A 199 -8.20 -10.32 -6.35
C GLY A 199 -7.26 -9.57 -5.39
N ARG A 200 -6.23 -8.88 -5.89
CA ARG A 200 -5.15 -8.29 -5.07
C ARG A 200 -5.16 -6.75 -5.13
N VAL A 201 -4.69 -6.12 -4.05
CA VAL A 201 -4.52 -4.67 -3.92
C VAL A 201 -3.18 -4.36 -3.25
N TYR A 202 -2.18 -3.93 -4.03
CA TYR A 202 -0.85 -3.54 -3.54
C TYR A 202 -0.75 -2.05 -3.22
N LEU A 203 -1.70 -1.56 -2.43
CA LEU A 203 -1.82 -0.16 -2.02
C LEU A 203 -2.22 -0.10 -0.53
N PRO A 204 -1.77 0.89 0.26
CA PRO A 204 -2.09 0.97 1.68
C PRO A 204 -3.58 1.16 1.95
N ALA A 205 -4.20 0.22 2.67
CA ALA A 205 -5.64 0.23 2.92
C ALA A 205 -6.11 1.38 3.82
N ASP A 206 -5.31 1.77 4.81
CA ASP A 206 -5.56 2.93 5.67
C ASP A 206 -5.60 4.24 4.87
N GLU A 207 -4.66 4.44 3.94
CA GLU A 207 -4.60 5.64 3.10
C GLU A 207 -5.69 5.64 2.02
N LEU A 208 -6.02 4.46 1.46
CA LEU A 208 -7.21 4.32 0.59
C LEU A 208 -8.47 4.78 1.35
N ALA A 209 -8.65 4.34 2.60
CA ALA A 209 -9.76 4.72 3.45
C ALA A 209 -9.75 6.22 3.81
N GLU A 210 -8.58 6.79 4.13
CA GLU A 210 -8.42 8.23 4.44
C GLU A 210 -8.86 9.12 3.26
N HIS A 211 -8.48 8.74 2.05
CA HIS A 211 -8.88 9.46 0.84
C HIS A 211 -10.32 9.14 0.39
N GLY A 212 -10.96 8.11 0.95
CA GLY A 212 -12.23 7.57 0.46
C GLY A 212 -12.12 6.98 -0.96
N ALA A 213 -10.95 6.47 -1.31
CA ALA A 213 -10.66 5.88 -2.61
C ALA A 213 -10.94 4.38 -2.57
N ASP A 214 -11.71 3.90 -3.55
CA ASP A 214 -12.00 2.47 -3.71
C ASP A 214 -11.53 2.00 -5.10
N PRO A 215 -10.45 1.19 -5.18
CA PRO A 215 -9.94 0.67 -6.45
C PRO A 215 -10.93 -0.27 -7.14
N TRP A 216 -11.82 -0.95 -6.39
CA TRP A 216 -12.78 -1.91 -6.94
C TRP A 216 -13.85 -1.24 -7.81
N LEU A 217 -14.06 0.07 -7.65
CA LEU A 217 -14.94 0.85 -8.54
C LEU A 217 -14.40 0.92 -9.97
N ARG A 218 -13.11 0.68 -10.20
CA ARG A 218 -12.43 0.76 -11.50
C ARG A 218 -12.72 2.06 -12.25
N ARG A 219 -12.82 3.16 -11.49
CA ARG A 219 -13.18 4.48 -11.99
C ARG A 219 -12.28 5.53 -11.36
N VAL A 220 -11.91 6.50 -12.17
CA VAL A 220 -11.16 7.66 -11.73
C VAL A 220 -12.08 8.67 -11.04
N THR A 221 -12.30 8.47 -9.74
CA THR A 221 -13.04 9.41 -8.88
C THR A 221 -12.11 10.54 -8.40
N PRO A 222 -12.64 11.67 -7.89
CA PRO A 222 -11.81 12.69 -7.25
C PRO A 222 -10.97 12.15 -6.07
N ALA A 223 -11.55 11.24 -5.28
CA ALA A 223 -10.87 10.52 -4.20
C ALA A 223 -9.71 9.68 -4.72
N TRP A 224 -9.93 8.90 -5.80
CA TRP A 224 -8.90 8.11 -6.47
C TRP A 224 -7.74 8.96 -6.98
N ARG A 225 -8.04 10.07 -7.68
CA ARG A 225 -7.00 11.01 -8.15
C ARG A 225 -6.15 11.53 -7.01
N SER A 226 -6.80 11.96 -5.93
CA SER A 226 -6.13 12.49 -4.73
C SER A 226 -5.21 11.44 -4.10
N PHE A 227 -5.71 10.20 -3.95
CA PHE A 227 -4.94 9.08 -3.41
C PHE A 227 -3.73 8.75 -4.31
N LEU A 228 -3.95 8.57 -5.61
CA LEU A 228 -2.89 8.13 -6.52
C LEU A 228 -1.83 9.22 -6.71
N ALA A 229 -2.20 10.50 -6.67
CA ALA A 229 -1.26 11.62 -6.63
C ALA A 229 -0.33 11.53 -5.41
N ALA A 230 -0.86 11.25 -4.21
CA ALA A 230 -0.05 11.06 -3.01
C ALA A 230 0.90 9.87 -3.12
N GLN A 231 0.46 8.75 -3.71
CA GLN A 231 1.33 7.59 -3.96
C GLN A 231 2.43 7.88 -4.98
N ILE A 232 2.11 8.64 -6.04
CA ILE A 232 3.09 9.07 -7.04
C ILE A 232 4.14 9.99 -6.42
N ASP A 233 3.75 10.92 -5.55
CA ASP A 233 4.67 11.82 -4.86
C ASP A 233 5.59 11.06 -3.88
N ARG A 234 5.04 10.10 -3.13
CA ARG A 234 5.83 9.14 -2.33
C ARG A 234 6.83 8.39 -3.19
N ASN A 235 6.40 7.90 -4.35
CA ASN A 235 7.25 7.13 -5.25
C ASN A 235 8.39 7.99 -5.82
N ARG A 236 8.12 9.25 -6.16
CA ARG A 236 9.14 10.22 -6.59
C ARG A 236 10.20 10.46 -5.53
N GLU A 237 9.83 10.48 -4.26
CA GLU A 237 10.80 10.57 -3.17
C GLU A 237 11.72 9.34 -3.11
N LEU A 238 11.19 8.12 -3.34
CA LEU A 238 12.01 6.91 -3.48
C LEU A 238 12.94 7.00 -4.70
N TYR A 239 12.47 7.52 -5.84
CA TYR A 239 13.33 7.81 -6.99
C TYR A 239 14.46 8.77 -6.64
N ARG A 240 14.17 9.87 -5.93
CA ARG A 240 15.17 10.86 -5.50
C ARG A 240 16.21 10.23 -4.56
N GLN A 241 15.80 9.31 -3.70
CA GLN A 241 16.73 8.53 -2.87
C GLN A 241 17.60 7.60 -3.72
N GLY A 242 17.02 6.92 -4.72
CA GLY A 242 17.77 6.10 -5.67
C GLY A 242 18.77 6.88 -6.53
N GLU A 243 18.40 8.08 -6.97
CA GLU A 243 19.28 8.95 -7.77
C GLU A 243 20.59 9.32 -7.04
N GLN A 244 20.58 9.37 -5.71
CA GLN A 244 21.78 9.63 -4.90
C GLN A 244 22.86 8.56 -5.06
N GLY A 245 22.48 7.35 -5.51
CA GLY A 245 23.42 6.26 -5.80
C GLY A 245 24.15 6.41 -7.13
N LEU A 246 23.65 7.20 -8.09
CA LEU A 246 24.25 7.30 -9.42
C LEU A 246 25.72 7.76 -9.42
N PRO A 247 26.12 8.78 -8.62
CA PRO A 247 27.52 9.19 -8.53
C PRO A 247 28.44 8.16 -7.86
N MET A 248 27.87 7.15 -7.19
CA MET A 248 28.61 6.08 -6.51
C MET A 248 28.96 4.91 -7.44
N LEU A 249 28.55 4.99 -8.71
CA LEU A 249 28.65 3.90 -9.69
C LEU A 249 29.70 4.17 -10.77
N PRO A 250 30.33 3.11 -11.31
CA PRO A 250 31.10 3.20 -12.55
C PRO A 250 30.30 3.77 -13.71
N PRO A 251 30.92 4.47 -14.69
CA PRO A 251 30.19 5.15 -15.75
C PRO A 251 29.25 4.25 -16.58
N ALA A 252 29.60 2.97 -16.79
CA ALA A 252 28.71 2.01 -17.44
C ALA A 252 27.47 1.69 -16.59
N SER A 253 27.69 1.39 -15.31
CA SER A 253 26.63 1.11 -14.32
C SER A 253 25.73 2.32 -14.07
N ALA A 254 26.31 3.52 -13.92
CA ALA A 254 25.55 4.77 -13.75
C ALA A 254 24.63 5.06 -14.96
N ARG A 255 25.11 4.80 -16.18
CA ARG A 255 24.28 4.92 -17.40
C ARG A 255 23.19 3.86 -17.46
N CYS A 256 23.50 2.61 -17.10
CA CYS A 256 22.52 1.53 -17.02
C CYS A 256 21.38 1.86 -16.05
N VAL A 257 21.74 2.16 -14.80
CA VAL A 257 20.78 2.47 -13.73
C VAL A 257 20.01 3.73 -14.05
N GLY A 258 20.70 4.79 -14.47
CA GLY A 258 20.05 6.05 -14.76
C GLY A 258 19.11 5.97 -15.97
N ALA A 259 19.44 5.21 -17.02
CA ALA A 259 18.51 4.96 -18.13
C ALA A 259 17.25 4.21 -17.67
N ALA A 260 17.41 3.15 -16.85
CA ALA A 260 16.29 2.42 -16.28
C ALA A 260 15.43 3.33 -15.40
N LEU A 261 16.05 4.12 -14.54
CA LEU A 261 15.42 5.10 -13.66
C LEU A 261 14.58 6.12 -14.45
N THR A 262 15.15 6.75 -15.48
CA THR A 262 14.45 7.71 -16.34
C THR A 262 13.24 7.06 -17.03
N MET A 263 13.40 5.85 -17.56
CA MET A 263 12.30 5.15 -18.25
C MET A 263 11.19 4.78 -17.28
N TYR A 264 11.53 4.27 -16.08
CA TYR A 264 10.54 3.88 -15.09
C TYR A 264 9.79 5.08 -14.51
N SER A 265 10.48 6.17 -14.18
CA SER A 265 9.82 7.39 -13.65
C SER A 265 8.85 8.03 -14.66
N GLN A 266 9.14 7.90 -15.96
CA GLN A 266 8.26 8.35 -17.04
C GLN A 266 6.92 7.60 -17.13
N ILE A 267 6.77 6.45 -16.46
CA ILE A 267 5.49 5.77 -16.32
C ILE A 267 4.56 6.62 -15.45
N LEU A 268 5.05 7.15 -14.34
CA LEU A 268 4.28 8.00 -13.43
C LEU A 268 3.76 9.26 -14.15
N THR A 269 4.62 9.92 -14.93
CA THR A 269 4.20 11.07 -15.74
C THR A 269 3.13 10.73 -16.78
N ARG A 270 3.15 9.50 -17.32
CA ARG A 270 2.12 9.04 -18.24
C ARG A 270 0.79 8.76 -17.53
N ILE A 271 0.84 8.23 -16.31
CA ILE A 271 -0.35 8.02 -15.47
C ILE A 271 -0.99 9.36 -15.13
N GLU A 272 -0.22 10.37 -14.73
CA GLU A 272 -0.73 11.73 -14.48
C GLU A 272 -1.36 12.36 -15.73
N ARG A 273 -0.71 12.21 -16.90
CA ARG A 273 -1.25 12.69 -18.19
C ARG A 273 -2.53 11.97 -18.62
N ALA A 274 -2.71 10.75 -18.15
CA ALA A 274 -3.95 9.98 -18.31
C ALA A 274 -4.95 10.27 -17.19
N ASP A 275 -4.81 11.38 -16.46
CA ASP A 275 -5.68 11.76 -15.34
C ASP A 275 -5.81 10.66 -14.28
N TYR A 276 -4.71 9.95 -13.99
CA TYR A 276 -4.64 8.86 -13.01
C TYR A 276 -5.46 7.62 -13.40
N ASP A 277 -5.81 7.48 -14.68
CA ASP A 277 -6.44 6.27 -15.22
C ASP A 277 -5.42 5.15 -15.44
N VAL A 278 -5.49 4.18 -14.53
CA VAL A 278 -4.74 2.92 -14.51
C VAL A 278 -5.65 1.70 -14.72
N PHE A 279 -6.94 1.92 -15.04
CA PHE A 279 -7.92 0.86 -15.22
C PHE A 279 -8.14 0.54 -16.70
N ALA A 280 -8.13 1.56 -17.57
CA ALA A 280 -8.46 1.36 -18.98
C ALA A 280 -7.32 0.74 -19.79
N ASP A 281 -6.07 1.06 -19.45
CA ASP A 281 -4.90 0.58 -20.19
C ASP A 281 -3.64 0.65 -19.32
N ARG A 282 -2.78 -0.36 -19.50
CA ARG A 282 -1.51 -0.47 -18.77
C ARG A 282 -0.48 0.49 -19.34
N ARG A 283 -0.17 1.54 -18.57
CA ARG A 283 0.68 2.66 -19.04
C ARG A 283 2.16 2.29 -19.18
N ARG A 284 2.65 2.13 -20.41
CA ARG A 284 4.06 1.77 -20.69
C ARG A 284 4.83 2.92 -21.36
N VAL A 285 6.16 2.88 -21.25
CA VAL A 285 7.01 3.74 -22.10
C VAL A 285 7.11 3.10 -23.49
N PRO A 286 6.69 3.80 -24.56
CA PRO A 286 6.72 3.27 -25.91
C PRO A 286 8.16 3.19 -26.44
N ALA A 287 8.39 2.28 -27.41
CA ALA A 287 9.73 2.02 -27.94
C ALA A 287 10.48 3.27 -28.46
N PRO A 288 9.84 4.21 -29.19
CA PRO A 288 10.51 5.44 -29.63
C PRO A 288 11.04 6.30 -28.47
N ALA A 289 10.29 6.36 -27.36
CA ALA A 289 10.73 7.09 -26.17
C ALA A 289 11.92 6.39 -25.50
N LYS A 290 11.92 5.05 -25.44
CA LYS A 290 13.07 4.26 -24.93
C LYS A 290 14.33 4.49 -25.76
N VAL A 291 14.19 4.50 -27.09
CA VAL A 291 15.29 4.81 -28.03
C VAL A 291 15.80 6.23 -27.82
N ALA A 292 14.91 7.22 -27.70
CA ALA A 292 15.31 8.61 -27.48
C ALA A 292 16.07 8.80 -26.16
N ILE A 293 15.64 8.14 -25.09
CA ILE A 293 16.34 8.13 -23.80
C ILE A 293 17.72 7.48 -23.96
N ALA A 294 17.79 6.30 -24.57
CA ALA A 294 19.05 5.60 -24.78
C ALA A 294 20.04 6.43 -25.61
N ALA A 295 19.59 7.01 -26.72
CA ALA A 295 20.39 7.88 -27.58
C ALA A 295 20.91 9.11 -26.82
N ARG A 296 20.08 9.72 -25.95
CA ARG A 296 20.50 10.83 -25.10
C ARG A 296 21.59 10.40 -24.12
N VAL A 297 21.44 9.26 -23.44
CA VAL A 297 22.46 8.76 -22.50
C VAL A 297 23.79 8.47 -23.20
N VAL A 298 23.76 7.97 -24.44
CA VAL A 298 24.96 7.82 -25.27
C VAL A 298 25.58 9.19 -25.60
N ALA A 299 24.77 10.15 -26.04
CA ALA A 299 25.24 11.45 -26.51
C ALA A 299 25.79 12.36 -25.39
N THR A 300 25.18 12.34 -24.20
CA THR A 300 25.54 13.23 -23.09
C THR A 300 26.46 12.58 -22.06
N GLY A 301 26.64 11.25 -22.11
CA GLY A 301 27.33 10.47 -21.08
C GLY A 301 26.62 10.47 -19.72
N ARG A 302 25.45 11.11 -19.62
CA ARG A 302 24.67 11.26 -18.38
C ARG A 302 23.27 10.71 -18.60
N ALA A 303 22.80 9.92 -17.65
CA ALA A 303 21.37 9.68 -17.56
C ALA A 303 20.66 11.02 -17.40
N ALA A 304 19.55 11.22 -18.13
CA ALA A 304 18.72 12.37 -17.87
C ALA A 304 18.24 12.25 -16.42
N THR A 305 18.60 13.20 -15.56
CA THR A 305 17.92 13.34 -14.27
C THR A 305 16.43 13.36 -14.55
N ALA A 306 15.63 12.68 -13.72
CA ALA A 306 14.18 12.82 -13.83
C ALA A 306 13.90 14.33 -13.93
N PRO A 307 13.10 14.78 -14.91
CA PRO A 307 12.86 16.20 -15.07
C PRO A 307 12.49 16.74 -13.70
N ALA A 308 13.24 17.74 -13.22
CA ALA A 308 12.83 18.51 -12.06
C ALA A 308 11.52 19.14 -12.47
N LEU A 309 10.43 18.44 -12.18
CA LEU A 309 9.10 18.96 -12.40
C LEU A 309 9.03 20.12 -11.44
N ARG A 310 8.89 21.33 -12.02
CA ARG A 310 8.26 22.43 -11.30
C ARG A 310 7.05 21.80 -10.63
N PRO A 311 6.87 21.98 -9.30
CA PRO A 311 5.70 21.44 -8.62
C PRO A 311 4.51 21.75 -9.52
N THR A 312 3.87 20.70 -10.03
CA THR A 312 2.57 20.81 -10.69
C THR A 312 1.80 21.76 -9.81
N ALA A 313 1.44 22.93 -10.36
CA ALA A 313 0.76 23.98 -9.61
C ALA A 313 -0.24 23.26 -8.75
N ALA A 314 0.04 23.26 -7.43
CA ALA A 314 -0.66 22.37 -6.51
C ALA A 314 -2.14 22.55 -6.85
N PRO A 315 -2.93 21.47 -7.07
CA PRO A 315 -4.37 21.64 -7.16
C PRO A 315 -4.70 22.55 -6.00
N LEU A 316 -5.26 23.74 -6.32
CA LEU A 316 -5.32 24.87 -5.39
C LEU A 316 -5.65 24.24 -4.05
N SER A 317 -4.71 24.31 -3.10
CA SER A 317 -4.97 23.81 -1.75
C SER A 317 -6.38 24.27 -1.41
N PRO A 318 -7.20 23.50 -0.67
CA PRO A 318 -8.47 24.04 -0.19
C PRO A 318 -8.29 25.48 0.33
N SER A 319 -7.14 25.78 0.96
CA SER A 319 -6.66 27.12 1.32
C SER A 319 -6.55 28.16 0.19
N ALA A 320 -6.06 27.81 -1.00
CA ALA A 320 -5.90 28.69 -2.15
C ALA A 320 -7.20 28.91 -2.94
N LEU A 321 -8.13 27.93 -2.91
CA LEU A 321 -9.51 28.08 -3.38
C LEU A 321 -10.31 29.01 -2.45
N LEU A 322 -10.13 28.88 -1.14
CA LEU A 322 -10.75 29.73 -0.11
C LEU A 322 -10.24 31.18 -0.13
N ASN A 323 -8.97 31.39 -0.52
CA ASN A 323 -8.35 32.71 -0.59
C ASN A 323 -8.48 33.38 -1.97
N HIS A 324 -9.17 32.74 -2.93
CA HIS A 324 -9.46 33.36 -4.22
C HIS A 324 -10.43 34.54 -4.00
N PRO A 325 -10.17 35.74 -4.55
CA PRO A 325 -10.95 36.94 -4.24
C PRO A 325 -12.45 36.79 -4.47
N ALA A 326 -12.85 36.03 -5.50
CA ALA A 326 -14.26 35.73 -5.80
C ALA A 326 -14.95 34.76 -4.81
N VAL A 327 -14.18 33.99 -4.02
CA VAL A 327 -14.68 33.05 -2.99
C VAL A 327 -14.63 33.69 -1.60
N ALA A 328 -13.58 34.46 -1.32
CA ALA A 328 -13.39 35.18 -0.06
C ALA A 328 -14.50 36.20 0.23
N GLU A 329 -15.09 36.81 -0.80
CA GLU A 329 -16.23 37.74 -0.66
C GLU A 329 -17.55 37.05 -0.27
N ARG A 330 -17.64 35.72 -0.40
CA ARG A 330 -18.87 34.94 -0.16
C ARG A 330 -18.76 33.95 1.00
N MET A 331 -17.59 33.80 1.64
CA MET A 331 -17.38 32.86 2.74
C MET A 331 -17.26 33.56 4.11
N PRO A 332 -18.16 33.27 5.06
CA PRO A 332 -18.11 33.84 6.41
C PRO A 332 -17.00 33.24 7.30
N LEU A 333 -16.19 32.32 6.77
CA LEU A 333 -15.13 31.63 7.50
C LEU A 333 -13.76 32.19 7.08
N ARG A 334 -13.03 32.78 8.03
CA ARG A 334 -11.66 33.27 7.82
C ARG A 334 -10.64 32.23 8.27
N ARG A 335 -9.73 31.82 7.38
CA ARG A 335 -8.61 30.95 7.75
C ARG A 335 -7.66 31.71 8.67
N LEU A 336 -7.57 31.31 9.93
CA LEU A 336 -6.56 31.83 10.86
C LEU A 336 -5.20 31.25 10.44
N PRO A 337 -4.19 32.09 10.15
CA PRO A 337 -2.86 31.59 9.83
C PRO A 337 -2.33 30.82 11.04
N GLN A 338 -2.01 29.54 10.83
CA GLN A 338 -1.35 28.75 11.86
C GLN A 338 0.07 29.31 12.01
N PRO A 339 0.52 29.64 13.24
CA PRO A 339 1.87 30.12 13.46
C PRO A 339 2.89 29.07 13.00
N ASP A 340 4.00 29.53 12.45
CA ASP A 340 5.16 28.70 12.09
C ASP A 340 5.51 27.79 13.27
N PRO A 341 5.52 26.45 13.13
CA PRO A 341 5.83 25.53 14.22
C PRO A 341 7.16 25.84 14.92
N ALA A 342 8.15 26.39 14.19
CA ALA A 342 9.43 26.81 14.76
C ALA A 342 9.31 28.05 15.67
N ARG A 343 8.21 28.79 15.57
CA ARG A 343 7.90 30.01 16.35
C ARG A 343 6.84 29.78 17.43
N ILE A 344 6.25 28.58 17.51
CA ILE A 344 5.30 28.25 18.58
C ILE A 344 6.09 28.01 19.87
N ALA A 345 5.97 28.95 20.81
CA ALA A 345 6.51 28.76 22.15
C ALA A 345 5.75 27.63 22.87
N SER A 346 6.47 26.77 23.56
CA SER A 346 5.87 25.66 24.28
C SER A 346 5.02 26.15 25.47
N THR A 347 3.73 25.83 25.47
CA THR A 347 2.77 26.26 26.49
C THR A 347 2.52 25.21 27.58
N TRP A 348 3.23 24.08 27.61
CA TRP A 348 2.98 23.02 28.61
C TRP A 348 3.14 23.53 30.05
N ARG A 349 4.01 24.50 30.29
CA ARG A 349 4.20 25.14 31.61
C ARG A 349 3.01 25.99 32.05
N GLN A 350 2.12 26.36 31.14
CA GLN A 350 0.87 27.05 31.44
C GLN A 350 -0.23 26.08 31.92
N ALA A 351 0.00 24.76 31.84
CA ALA A 351 -0.93 23.78 32.35
C ALA A 351 -1.01 23.84 33.89
N ALA A 352 -2.16 24.25 34.41
CA ALA A 352 -2.43 24.21 35.85
C ALA A 352 -2.81 22.78 36.27
N VAL A 353 -1.82 21.90 36.43
CA VAL A 353 -2.01 20.48 36.81
C VAL A 353 -2.97 20.32 38.00
N PRO A 354 -2.86 21.08 39.11
CA PRO A 354 -3.80 20.95 40.23
C PRO A 354 -5.26 21.25 39.86
N ARG A 355 -5.50 22.13 38.89
CA ARG A 355 -6.85 22.46 38.39
C ARG A 355 -7.38 21.33 37.51
N ILE A 356 -6.55 20.76 36.65
CA ILE A 356 -6.89 19.61 35.81
C ILE A 356 -7.25 18.41 36.68
N GLU A 357 -6.41 18.09 37.67
CA GLU A 357 -6.67 16.99 38.61
C GLU A 357 -7.93 17.21 39.44
N ARG A 358 -8.18 18.44 39.91
CA ARG A 358 -9.41 18.76 40.65
C ARG A 358 -10.66 18.58 39.78
N ALA A 359 -10.58 19.01 38.52
CA ALA A 359 -11.67 18.81 37.56
C ALA A 359 -11.90 17.32 37.29
N LEU A 360 -10.84 16.53 37.11
CA LEU A 360 -10.90 15.08 36.91
C LEU A 360 -11.51 14.38 38.14
N ARG A 361 -11.03 14.66 39.35
CA ARG A 361 -11.60 14.10 40.59
C ARG A 361 -13.09 14.42 40.73
N ARG A 362 -13.48 15.66 40.44
CA ARG A 362 -14.90 16.06 40.47
C ARG A 362 -15.72 15.32 39.42
N ALA A 363 -15.19 15.07 38.23
CA ALA A 363 -15.87 14.32 37.17
C ALA A 363 -16.03 12.84 37.54
N GLN A 364 -14.99 12.20 38.08
CA GLN A 364 -15.00 10.79 38.49
C GLN A 364 -15.93 10.49 39.68
N GLN A 365 -16.25 11.49 40.49
CA GLN A 365 -17.19 11.34 41.61
C GLN A 365 -18.66 11.47 41.18
N ARG A 366 -18.94 11.82 39.92
CA ARG A 366 -20.32 11.95 39.42
C ARG A 366 -20.79 10.61 38.88
N ASP A 367 -22.03 10.28 39.22
CA ASP A 367 -22.76 9.18 38.61
C ASP A 367 -23.20 9.60 37.20
N PRO A 368 -22.66 9.00 36.12
CA PRO A 368 -23.00 9.36 34.74
C PRO A 368 -24.36 8.79 34.31
N GLY A 369 -25.00 7.97 35.16
CA GLY A 369 -26.32 7.43 34.94
C GLY A 369 -26.40 6.36 33.85
N GLY A 370 -25.30 5.63 33.61
CA GLY A 370 -25.22 4.60 32.58
C GLY A 370 -24.90 5.15 31.19
N TRP A 371 -24.75 6.46 31.00
CA TRP A 371 -24.60 7.05 29.66
C TRP A 371 -23.16 7.15 29.21
N TYR A 372 -22.88 6.60 28.03
CA TYR A 372 -21.57 6.61 27.40
C TYR A 372 -21.60 7.35 26.07
N VAL A 373 -20.55 8.13 25.81
CA VAL A 373 -20.33 8.75 24.51
C VAL A 373 -19.88 7.67 23.54
N VAL A 374 -20.58 7.57 22.40
CA VAL A 374 -20.28 6.63 21.34
C VAL A 374 -19.40 7.25 20.25
N GLY A 375 -19.65 8.53 19.93
CA GLY A 375 -18.97 9.24 18.85
C GLY A 375 -19.62 10.57 18.55
N ALA A 376 -19.26 11.18 17.42
CA ALA A 376 -19.89 12.41 16.98
C ALA A 376 -21.29 12.13 16.41
N ALA A 377 -22.24 13.03 16.62
CA ALA A 377 -23.59 12.99 16.01
C ALA A 377 -23.53 12.81 14.48
N THR A 378 -22.53 13.43 13.86
CA THR A 378 -22.24 13.37 12.42
C THR A 378 -21.74 12.02 11.92
N ASP A 379 -21.24 11.16 12.80
CA ASP A 379 -20.77 9.83 12.43
C ASP A 379 -21.93 8.90 12.07
N LEU A 380 -23.12 9.16 12.64
CA LEU A 380 -24.32 8.39 12.40
C LEU A 380 -25.12 8.96 11.23
N ARG A 381 -24.76 8.52 10.02
CA ARG A 381 -25.41 8.92 8.77
C ARG A 381 -26.81 8.32 8.64
N PRO A 382 -27.81 9.07 8.15
CA PRO A 382 -29.13 8.53 7.84
C PRO A 382 -29.05 7.32 6.90
N GLY A 383 -29.89 6.31 7.14
CA GLY A 383 -29.97 5.11 6.29
C GLY A 383 -28.87 4.06 6.53
N THR A 384 -27.94 4.30 7.44
CA THR A 384 -26.85 3.37 7.76
C THR A 384 -26.68 3.17 9.26
N THR A 385 -26.12 2.04 9.66
CA THR A 385 -25.72 1.79 11.04
C THR A 385 -24.30 2.24 11.34
N LEU A 386 -24.03 2.55 12.61
CA LEU A 386 -22.71 2.82 13.17
C LEU A 386 -22.43 1.84 14.31
N VAL A 387 -21.35 1.05 14.24
CA VAL A 387 -20.92 0.21 15.34
C VAL A 387 -19.69 0.78 16.05
N ARG A 388 -19.74 0.79 17.39
CA ARG A 388 -18.62 1.18 18.26
C ARG A 388 -18.52 0.23 19.45
N THR A 389 -17.31 0.05 19.93
CA THR A 389 -17.05 -0.68 21.17
C THR A 389 -17.06 0.32 22.33
N VAL A 390 -18.01 0.16 23.24
CA VAL A 390 -18.23 1.03 24.39
C VAL A 390 -18.32 0.16 25.63
N ALA A 391 -17.49 0.45 26.64
CA ALA A 391 -17.38 -0.38 27.86
C ALA A 391 -17.22 -1.89 27.55
N ASN A 392 -16.35 -2.22 26.59
CA ASN A 392 -16.09 -3.58 26.08
C ASN A 392 -17.30 -4.28 25.44
N ARG A 393 -18.32 -3.53 25.00
CA ARG A 393 -19.50 -4.06 24.30
C ARG A 393 -19.62 -3.40 22.93
N GLU A 394 -19.79 -4.21 21.88
CA GLU A 394 -20.15 -3.66 20.58
C GLU A 394 -21.60 -3.21 20.60
N VAL A 395 -21.83 -1.97 20.19
CA VAL A 395 -23.15 -1.33 20.12
C VAL A 395 -23.36 -0.82 18.70
N ALA A 396 -24.45 -1.25 18.06
CA ALA A 396 -24.93 -0.69 16.80
C ALA A 396 -25.89 0.46 17.11
N LEU A 397 -25.74 1.59 16.41
CA LEU A 397 -26.67 2.72 16.44
C LEU A 397 -27.20 2.97 15.04
N TRP A 398 -28.44 3.42 14.93
CA TRP A 398 -29.07 3.81 13.68
C TRP A 398 -30.14 4.87 13.90
N ARG A 399 -30.47 5.60 12.83
CA ARG A 399 -31.59 6.54 12.81
C ARG A 399 -32.76 5.93 12.10
N THR A 400 -33.92 5.98 12.71
CA THR A 400 -35.20 5.68 12.08
C THR A 400 -35.57 6.76 11.06
N ALA A 401 -36.59 6.51 10.24
CA ALA A 401 -37.06 7.47 9.24
C ALA A 401 -37.56 8.80 9.84
N ASP A 402 -38.08 8.78 11.07
CA ASP A 402 -38.51 9.96 11.85
C ASP A 402 -37.36 10.63 12.62
N GLY A 403 -36.13 10.14 12.47
CA GLY A 403 -34.93 10.76 13.03
C GLY A 403 -34.59 10.34 14.47
N GLN A 404 -35.39 9.47 15.08
CA GLN A 404 -35.08 8.88 16.39
C GLN A 404 -33.81 8.01 16.29
N VAL A 405 -32.91 8.14 17.26
CA VAL A 405 -31.75 7.25 17.38
C VAL A 405 -32.13 6.02 18.18
N LEU A 406 -31.88 4.86 17.60
CA LEU A 406 -31.98 3.56 18.26
C LEU A 406 -30.58 2.97 18.43
N ALA A 407 -30.43 2.09 19.43
CA ALA A 407 -29.23 1.33 19.64
C ALA A 407 -29.54 -0.11 20.03
N GLY A 408 -28.60 -1.02 19.80
CA GLY A 408 -28.73 -2.45 20.11
C GLY A 408 -27.37 -3.14 20.06
N PRO A 409 -27.32 -4.47 20.27
CA PRO A 409 -26.11 -5.26 20.13
C PRO A 409 -25.43 -5.01 18.77
N GLY A 410 -24.11 -4.82 18.78
CA GLY A 410 -23.32 -4.56 17.57
C GLY A 410 -23.16 -5.76 16.63
N ALA A 411 -23.55 -6.96 17.07
CA ALA A 411 -23.45 -8.19 16.31
C ALA A 411 -24.85 -8.74 15.96
N CYS A 412 -24.98 -9.29 14.75
CA CYS A 412 -26.17 -9.97 14.27
C CYS A 412 -26.43 -11.22 15.13
N PRO A 413 -27.64 -11.40 15.69
CA PRO A 413 -27.92 -12.53 16.58
C PRO A 413 -28.00 -13.88 15.84
N HIS A 414 -28.05 -13.87 14.52
CA HIS A 414 -28.04 -15.09 13.70
C HIS A 414 -26.66 -15.77 13.70
N MET A 415 -25.60 -15.07 13.27
CA MET A 415 -24.24 -15.65 13.12
C MET A 415 -23.12 -14.70 13.58
N GLY A 416 -23.42 -13.72 14.44
CA GLY A 416 -22.41 -12.83 15.03
C GLY A 416 -21.83 -11.78 14.07
N ALA A 417 -22.35 -11.65 12.86
CA ALA A 417 -21.84 -10.69 11.89
C ALA A 417 -21.98 -9.24 12.40
N ARG A 418 -20.88 -8.48 12.36
CA ARG A 418 -20.83 -7.12 12.91
C ARG A 418 -21.73 -6.16 12.13
N LEU A 419 -22.73 -5.57 12.74
CA LEU A 419 -23.77 -4.75 12.09
C LEU A 419 -23.29 -3.33 11.73
N ASP A 420 -22.04 -3.14 11.31
CA ASP A 420 -21.46 -1.83 10.97
C ASP A 420 -21.72 -1.50 9.49
N GLY A 421 -22.17 -0.28 9.20
CA GLY A 421 -22.50 0.15 7.83
C GLY A 421 -23.62 -0.66 7.15
N CYS A 422 -24.49 -1.31 7.91
CA CYS A 422 -25.67 -2.01 7.40
C CYS A 422 -26.76 -1.00 7.00
N ALA A 423 -27.56 -1.34 5.99
CA ALA A 423 -28.65 -0.47 5.55
C ALA A 423 -29.76 -0.44 6.59
N VAL A 424 -30.45 0.69 6.71
CA VAL A 424 -31.61 0.88 7.60
C VAL A 424 -32.87 1.00 6.74
N VAL A 425 -33.86 0.15 7.00
CA VAL A 425 -35.13 0.09 6.28
C VAL A 425 -36.27 0.32 7.28
N GLY A 426 -36.84 1.53 7.26
CA GLY A 426 -37.83 1.94 8.26
C GLY A 426 -37.19 2.10 9.65
N SER A 427 -37.57 1.23 10.59
CA SER A 427 -36.95 1.14 11.92
C SER A 427 -35.94 0.00 12.05
N ASP A 428 -35.81 -0.84 11.01
CA ASP A 428 -34.99 -2.05 11.07
C ASP A 428 -33.62 -1.87 10.42
N ILE A 429 -32.65 -2.62 10.91
CA ILE A 429 -31.34 -2.82 10.29
C ILE A 429 -31.43 -4.04 9.39
N LEU A 430 -31.01 -3.89 8.13
CA LEU A 430 -30.84 -4.98 7.20
C LEU A 430 -29.40 -5.51 7.28
N CYS A 431 -29.24 -6.70 7.86
CA CYS A 431 -27.93 -7.36 7.93
C CYS A 431 -27.36 -7.59 6.53
N ARG A 432 -26.23 -6.95 6.21
CA ARG A 432 -25.62 -6.97 4.86
C ARG A 432 -25.16 -8.35 4.38
N TRP A 433 -25.03 -9.32 5.27
CA TRP A 433 -24.58 -10.67 4.93
C TRP A 433 -25.71 -11.60 4.52
N HIS A 434 -26.81 -11.58 5.28
CA HIS A 434 -27.87 -12.59 5.14
C HIS A 434 -29.26 -11.97 4.93
N GLY A 435 -29.36 -10.65 4.86
CA GLY A 435 -30.62 -9.95 4.63
C GLY A 435 -31.61 -9.98 5.80
N LEU A 436 -31.22 -10.48 6.98
CA LEU A 436 -32.07 -10.50 8.16
C LEU A 436 -32.39 -9.07 8.63
N ARG A 437 -33.67 -8.74 8.82
CA ARG A 437 -34.11 -7.47 9.39
C ARG A 437 -34.16 -7.52 10.91
N LEU A 438 -33.45 -6.60 11.58
CA LEU A 438 -33.37 -6.51 13.04
C LEU A 438 -33.94 -5.18 13.54
N PRO A 439 -34.81 -5.17 14.57
CA PRO A 439 -35.36 -6.33 15.27
C PRO A 439 -36.46 -7.08 14.50
N GLY A 440 -37.06 -6.48 13.46
CA GLY A 440 -38.38 -6.87 12.94
C GLY A 440 -38.61 -8.33 12.54
N GLU A 441 -37.59 -9.05 12.05
CA GLU A 441 -37.70 -10.45 11.62
C GLU A 441 -37.03 -11.44 12.58
N TRP A 442 -36.40 -10.98 13.66
CA TRP A 442 -35.72 -11.87 14.58
C TRP A 442 -36.73 -12.53 15.54
N PRO A 443 -36.85 -13.87 15.56
CA PRO A 443 -37.81 -14.55 16.41
C PRO A 443 -37.44 -14.52 17.90
N GLY A 444 -36.17 -14.24 18.22
CA GLY A 444 -35.69 -14.11 19.60
C GLY A 444 -35.76 -12.68 20.12
N GLN A 445 -35.28 -12.46 21.35
CA GLN A 445 -35.11 -11.12 21.88
C GLN A 445 -33.85 -10.47 21.27
N TRP A 446 -34.01 -9.27 20.70
CA TRP A 446 -32.90 -8.40 20.34
C TRP A 446 -33.08 -7.06 21.07
N PRO A 447 -32.40 -6.87 22.22
CA PRO A 447 -32.73 -5.78 23.14
C PRO A 447 -32.32 -4.43 22.56
N LEU A 448 -33.27 -3.49 22.53
CA LEU A 448 -32.97 -2.09 22.24
C LEU A 448 -32.37 -1.40 23.47
N LEU A 449 -31.30 -0.67 23.25
CA LEU A 449 -30.61 0.13 24.26
C LEU A 449 -31.09 1.59 24.14
N PRO A 450 -31.31 2.29 25.27
CA PRO A 450 -31.60 3.72 25.23
C PRO A 450 -30.45 4.48 24.56
N ALA A 451 -30.77 5.31 23.58
CA ALA A 451 -29.81 6.11 22.85
C ALA A 451 -30.28 7.56 22.74
N ARG A 452 -29.32 8.49 22.64
CA ARG A 452 -29.61 9.91 22.49
C ARG A 452 -28.61 10.55 21.53
N ASP A 453 -29.13 11.40 20.66
CA ASP A 453 -28.34 12.38 19.93
C ASP A 453 -28.56 13.75 20.56
N ASP A 454 -27.50 14.38 21.05
CA ASP A 454 -27.55 15.72 21.63
C ASP A 454 -27.22 16.84 20.63
N GLY A 455 -27.10 16.49 19.34
CA GLY A 455 -26.72 17.37 18.24
C GLY A 455 -25.21 17.51 18.03
N VAL A 456 -24.39 17.03 18.96
CA VAL A 456 -22.92 17.01 18.86
C VAL A 456 -22.35 15.62 19.10
N LEU A 457 -22.84 14.93 20.14
CA LEU A 457 -22.40 13.62 20.58
C LEU A 457 -23.57 12.64 20.53
N LEU A 458 -23.24 11.40 20.15
CA LEU A 458 -24.11 10.25 20.27
C LEU A 458 -23.86 9.57 21.61
N TRP A 459 -24.94 9.19 22.26
CA TRP A 459 -24.93 8.56 23.56
C TRP A 459 -25.69 7.25 23.52
N VAL A 460 -25.19 6.27 24.26
CA VAL A 460 -25.92 5.03 24.58
C VAL A 460 -25.92 4.81 26.08
N ARG A 461 -27.05 4.35 26.62
CA ARG A 461 -27.13 3.96 28.02
C ARG A 461 -26.88 2.46 28.15
N LEU A 462 -25.91 2.09 28.97
CA LEU A 462 -25.54 0.71 29.28
C LEU A 462 -25.71 0.48 30.78
N ASP A 463 -26.32 -0.64 31.15
CA ASP A 463 -26.41 -1.05 32.55
C ASP A 463 -25.00 -1.30 33.10
N THR A 464 -24.56 -0.42 34.00
CA THR A 464 -23.22 -0.44 34.59
C THR A 464 -23.36 -0.61 36.11
N PRO A 465 -22.72 -1.62 36.72
CA PRO A 465 -22.76 -1.81 38.17
C PRO A 465 -22.28 -0.56 38.92
N GLY A 466 -23.07 -0.09 39.87
CA GLY A 466 -22.74 1.08 40.70
C GLY A 466 -23.24 2.43 40.17
N GLU A 467 -23.85 2.47 38.98
CA GLU A 467 -24.44 3.68 38.39
C GLU A 467 -25.98 3.65 38.51
N ARG A 468 -26.61 4.80 38.75
CA ARG A 468 -28.08 4.90 38.80
C ARG A 468 -28.61 5.43 37.48
N ALA A 469 -29.29 4.57 36.72
CA ALA A 469 -29.84 4.92 35.41
C ALA A 469 -30.66 6.23 35.44
N THR A 470 -30.24 7.20 34.63
CA THR A 470 -30.96 8.46 34.43
C THR A 470 -31.70 8.45 33.08
N PRO A 471 -32.80 9.20 32.92
CA PRO A 471 -33.52 9.28 31.64
C PRO A 471 -32.68 9.96 30.55
N GLU A 472 -31.72 10.79 30.93
CA GLU A 472 -30.89 11.58 30.02
C GLU A 472 -29.43 11.65 30.49
N PRO A 473 -28.45 11.79 29.56
CA PRO A 473 -27.05 12.04 29.90
C PRO A 473 -26.89 13.38 30.62
N ALA A 474 -25.99 13.42 31.61
CA ALA A 474 -25.65 14.64 32.34
C ALA A 474 -24.73 15.54 31.49
N LEU A 475 -25.30 16.51 30.78
CA LEU A 475 -24.58 17.43 29.90
C LEU A 475 -24.29 18.77 30.60
N PRO A 476 -23.10 19.38 30.42
CA PRO A 476 -22.91 20.77 30.75
C PRO A 476 -23.72 21.66 29.78
N THR A 477 -24.16 22.83 30.24
CA THR A 477 -24.82 23.82 29.38
C THR A 477 -23.90 24.17 28.20
N ARG A 478 -24.39 23.96 26.98
CA ARG A 478 -23.70 24.36 25.74
C ARG A 478 -24.32 25.64 25.19
N PRO A 479 -23.56 26.45 24.43
CA PRO A 479 -24.15 27.51 23.63
C PRO A 479 -25.16 26.94 22.61
N PRO A 480 -26.13 27.75 22.14
CA PRO A 480 -27.10 27.30 21.14
C PRO A 480 -26.41 26.74 19.89
N LEU A 481 -26.84 25.55 19.45
CA LEU A 481 -26.16 24.81 18.38
C LEU A 481 -26.25 25.53 17.03
N GLU A 482 -27.36 26.20 16.77
CA GLU A 482 -27.60 27.01 15.57
C GLU A 482 -26.66 28.21 15.42
N GLN A 483 -25.98 28.61 16.51
CA GLN A 483 -25.02 29.71 16.55
C GLN A 483 -23.58 29.24 16.82
N SER A 484 -23.34 27.92 16.80
CA SER A 484 -22.08 27.34 17.25
C SER A 484 -21.50 26.36 16.23
N LEU A 485 -20.16 26.25 16.23
CA LEU A 485 -19.46 25.19 15.53
C LEU A 485 -19.03 24.13 16.55
N ALA A 486 -19.32 22.87 16.27
CA ALA A 486 -18.86 21.74 17.06
C ALA A 486 -17.69 21.04 16.35
N ALA A 487 -16.68 20.66 17.12
CA ALA A 487 -15.59 19.80 16.67
C ALA A 487 -15.43 18.66 17.67
N VAL A 488 -15.57 17.43 17.20
CA VAL A 488 -15.43 16.22 18.02
C VAL A 488 -14.17 15.49 17.56
N TYR A 489 -13.28 15.20 18.51
CA TYR A 489 -12.10 14.39 18.27
C TYR A 489 -12.32 13.00 18.86
N ALA A 490 -12.36 11.99 18.00
CA ALA A 490 -12.39 10.59 18.40
C ALA A 490 -11.01 9.97 18.15
N ARG A 491 -10.50 9.22 19.13
CA ARG A 491 -9.24 8.49 19.02
C ARG A 491 -9.42 7.09 19.59
N ALA A 492 -9.00 6.08 18.85
CA ALA A 492 -8.89 4.73 19.39
C ALA A 492 -7.80 4.70 20.46
N GLY A 493 -8.16 4.26 21.67
CA GLY A 493 -7.17 3.91 22.71
C GLY A 493 -6.30 2.76 22.20
N ARG A 494 -5.00 2.84 22.47
CA ARG A 494 -4.08 1.71 22.22
C ARG A 494 -4.31 0.60 23.23
#